data_AF-A0AA37B0C3-F1
#
_entry.id   AF-A0AA37B0C3-F1
#
_cell.length_a   1.000
_cell.length_b   1.000
_cell.length_c   1.000
_cell.angle_alpha   90.00
_cell.angle_beta   90.00
_cell.angle_gamma   90.00
#
_symmetry.space_group_name_H-M   'P 1'
#
loop_
_entity.id
_entity.type
_entity.pdbx_description
1 polymer ?
#
loop_
_entity_poly.entity_id
_entity_poly.type
_entity_poly.pdbx_seq_one_letter_code
_entity_poly.pdbx_strand_id
1 'polypeptide(L)'
;MKTLAILLGTLSTLSFSCWGFNSHIVESTPSEFINSNAQINYHYYNTSLGDRPARIKGLVGIIDGYAILKLSCANNGAVSVKHNVIKAPEQHVSIDHKQLKTKLSQFNYSLSSQEQITQLKQGKYLQFSQQPTLTANLKLKTTSVSLQGFTATYERMKQLCAHSAGLAMR
;
A
#
# COMPACT_ATOMS: atom_id res chain seq x y z
N MET A 1 50.30 23.13 37.38
CA MET A 1 49.18 22.19 37.67
C MET A 1 48.44 21.93 36.37
N LYS A 2 48.14 20.65 36.13
CA LYS A 2 47.80 20.07 34.82
C LYS A 2 46.41 20.49 34.31
N THR A 3 46.35 20.78 33.02
CA THR A 3 45.16 20.79 32.15
C THR A 3 44.29 19.54 32.32
N LEU A 4 42.95 19.66 32.35
CA LEU A 4 42.07 18.76 31.58
C LEU A 4 40.58 19.21 31.55
N ALA A 5 40.11 19.43 30.33
CA ALA A 5 38.82 19.03 29.77
C ALA A 5 37.50 19.47 30.46
N ILE A 6 37.01 20.64 30.05
CA ILE A 6 35.58 20.87 29.87
C ILE A 6 35.15 19.98 28.69
N LEU A 7 34.68 18.77 28.99
CA LEU A 7 34.09 17.90 27.97
C LEU A 7 32.64 18.34 27.75
N LEU A 8 32.43 19.04 26.64
CA LEU A 8 31.14 19.20 25.99
C LEU A 8 30.50 17.81 25.81
N GLY A 9 29.50 17.52 26.64
CA GLY A 9 28.62 16.36 26.51
C GLY A 9 27.24 16.78 26.02
N THR A 10 27.17 17.60 24.97
CA THR A 10 25.96 17.73 24.16
C THR A 10 25.71 16.37 23.49
N LEU A 11 25.02 15.48 24.20
CA LEU A 11 24.51 14.24 23.65
C LEU A 11 23.28 14.56 22.79
N SER A 12 23.48 15.35 21.74
CA SER A 12 22.58 15.44 20.60
C SER A 12 22.86 14.25 19.69
N THR A 13 22.63 13.03 20.19
CA THR A 13 22.52 11.85 19.33
C THR A 13 21.14 11.91 18.71
N LEU A 14 21.10 12.57 17.54
CA LEU A 14 20.26 12.29 16.39
C LEU A 14 19.33 11.11 16.64
N SER A 15 18.12 11.41 17.13
CA SER A 15 17.00 10.52 16.90
C SER A 15 16.75 10.55 15.40
N PHE A 16 17.46 9.67 14.69
CA PHE A 16 17.00 9.17 13.41
C PHE A 16 15.61 8.63 13.69
N SER A 17 14.62 9.49 13.47
CA SER A 17 13.27 9.03 13.31
C SER A 17 13.38 8.01 12.18
N CYS A 18 13.24 6.74 12.50
CA CYS A 18 13.03 5.69 11.52
C CYS A 18 11.69 6.00 10.85
N TRP A 19 11.67 6.96 9.93
CA TRP A 19 10.64 7.10 8.93
C TRP A 19 10.86 5.91 8.00
N GLY A 20 10.38 4.74 8.43
CA GLY A 20 10.21 3.62 7.53
C GLY A 20 9.31 4.10 6.40
N PHE A 21 9.93 4.45 5.29
CA PHE A 21 9.26 4.85 4.06
C PHE A 21 8.41 3.66 3.60
N ASN A 22 7.15 3.59 4.04
CA ASN A 22 6.16 2.61 3.60
C ASN A 22 5.66 2.92 2.19
N SER A 23 6.58 3.27 1.29
CA SER A 23 6.28 3.60 -0.09
C SER A 23 5.94 2.34 -0.86
N HIS A 24 4.93 2.43 -1.71
CA HIS A 24 4.47 1.31 -2.54
C HIS A 24 5.16 1.38 -3.90
N ILE A 25 6.47 1.19 -3.92
CA ILE A 25 7.27 1.23 -5.15
C ILE A 25 6.82 0.12 -6.10
N VAL A 26 6.67 0.49 -7.37
CA VAL A 26 6.34 -0.42 -8.46
C VAL A 26 7.61 -1.12 -8.92
N GLU A 27 7.53 -2.45 -9.03
CA GLU A 27 8.64 -3.25 -9.55
C GLU A 27 8.62 -3.22 -11.08
N SER A 28 9.79 -3.06 -11.70
CA SER A 28 9.94 -3.01 -13.17
C SER A 28 9.55 -4.31 -13.87
N THR A 29 9.67 -5.43 -13.16
CA THR A 29 9.35 -6.78 -13.64
C THR A 29 8.38 -7.45 -12.67
N PRO A 30 7.07 -7.23 -12.80
CA PRO A 30 6.09 -7.83 -11.91
C PRO A 30 5.97 -9.33 -12.13
N SER A 31 5.57 -10.05 -11.09
CA SER A 31 5.23 -11.48 -11.20
C SER A 31 4.01 -11.68 -12.09
N GLU A 32 3.00 -10.80 -11.94
CA GLU A 32 1.83 -10.75 -12.79
C GLU A 32 1.51 -9.29 -13.16
N PHE A 33 1.49 -9.00 -14.45
CA PHE A 33 1.02 -7.73 -14.99
C PHE A 33 -0.49 -7.78 -15.21
N ILE A 34 -1.24 -6.89 -14.56
CA ILE A 34 -2.71 -6.80 -14.73
C ILE A 34 -3.03 -5.79 -15.83
N ASN A 35 -2.47 -4.57 -15.71
CA ASN A 35 -2.50 -3.52 -16.73
C ASN A 35 -1.50 -2.41 -16.35
N SER A 36 -1.46 -1.31 -17.11
CA SER A 36 -0.55 -0.18 -16.84
C SER A 36 -0.76 0.51 -15.48
N ASN A 37 -1.91 0.32 -14.83
CA ASN A 37 -2.26 0.93 -13.55
C ASN A 37 -2.23 -0.07 -12.37
N ALA A 38 -1.97 -1.36 -12.64
CA ALA A 38 -2.02 -2.40 -11.62
C ALA A 38 -1.11 -3.60 -11.90
N GLN A 39 -0.50 -4.14 -10.85
CA GLN A 39 0.33 -5.34 -10.92
C GLN A 39 0.29 -6.14 -9.62
N ILE A 40 0.77 -7.38 -9.67
CA ILE A 40 0.96 -8.24 -8.50
C ILE A 40 2.38 -8.79 -8.50
N ASN A 41 3.03 -8.70 -7.34
CA ASN A 41 4.36 -9.22 -7.10
C ASN A 41 4.29 -10.28 -6.00
N TYR A 42 4.97 -11.40 -6.19
CA TYR A 42 5.13 -12.46 -5.21
C TYR A 42 6.30 -13.38 -5.58
N HIS A 43 6.72 -14.21 -4.64
CA HIS A 43 7.69 -15.28 -4.86
C HIS A 43 7.07 -16.63 -4.52
N TYR A 44 7.60 -17.71 -5.08
CA TYR A 44 7.29 -19.06 -4.62
C TYR A 44 8.33 -19.53 -3.61
N TYR A 45 7.89 -20.16 -2.54
CA TYR A 45 8.73 -21.00 -1.69
C TYR A 45 8.34 -22.45 -1.90
N ASN A 46 9.35 -23.29 -2.07
CA ASN A 46 9.14 -24.73 -2.16
C ASN A 46 8.89 -25.30 -0.76
N THR A 47 7.83 -26.09 -0.61
CA THR A 47 7.46 -26.77 0.64
C THR A 47 7.27 -28.25 0.37
N SER A 48 7.21 -29.07 1.42
CA SER A 48 6.88 -30.50 1.29
C SER A 48 5.51 -30.77 0.67
N LEU A 49 4.63 -29.76 0.61
CA LEU A 49 3.31 -29.81 -0.01
C LEU A 49 3.27 -29.11 -1.39
N GLY A 50 4.42 -28.84 -1.98
CA GLY A 50 4.58 -28.14 -3.26
C GLY A 50 4.88 -26.65 -3.12
N ASP A 51 4.96 -25.96 -4.26
CA ASP A 51 5.30 -24.54 -4.33
C ASP A 51 4.15 -23.67 -3.82
N ARG A 52 4.47 -22.79 -2.87
CA ARG A 52 3.50 -21.87 -2.26
C ARG A 52 3.86 -20.41 -2.54
N PRO A 53 2.91 -19.60 -3.02
CA PRO A 53 3.14 -18.17 -3.21
C PRO A 53 3.27 -17.46 -1.86
N ALA A 54 4.17 -16.50 -1.78
CA ALA A 54 4.46 -15.74 -0.58
C ALA A 54 5.02 -14.35 -0.90
N ARG A 55 5.11 -13.50 0.13
CA ARG A 55 5.41 -12.06 0.00
C ARG A 55 4.50 -11.36 -1.03
N ILE A 56 3.25 -11.82 -1.11
CA ILE A 56 2.28 -11.41 -2.13
C ILE A 56 1.85 -9.96 -1.88
N LYS A 57 2.00 -9.12 -2.91
CA LYS A 57 1.63 -7.69 -2.90
C LYS A 57 0.94 -7.33 -4.21
N GLY A 58 -0.30 -6.88 -4.13
CA GLY A 58 -0.98 -6.24 -5.25
C GLY A 58 -0.79 -4.73 -5.18
N LEU A 59 -0.59 -4.08 -6.31
CA LEU A 59 -0.36 -2.64 -6.42
C LEU A 59 -1.38 -2.07 -7.42
N VAL A 60 -2.09 -0.99 -7.06
CA VAL A 60 -3.11 -0.36 -7.89
C VAL A 60 -3.03 1.17 -7.80
N GLY A 61 -3.33 1.86 -8.90
CA GLY A 61 -3.23 3.31 -8.98
C GLY A 61 -1.77 3.71 -9.14
N ILE A 62 -1.12 3.24 -10.20
CA ILE A 62 0.31 3.44 -10.45
C ILE A 62 0.53 4.82 -11.09
N ILE A 63 1.28 5.67 -10.41
CA ILE A 63 1.66 7.01 -10.89
C ILE A 63 3.13 7.25 -10.50
N ASP A 64 3.93 7.70 -11.46
CA ASP A 64 5.34 8.07 -11.26
C ASP A 64 6.18 6.97 -10.54
N GLY A 65 5.89 5.69 -10.83
CA GLY A 65 6.60 4.55 -10.22
C GLY A 65 6.12 4.16 -8.81
N TYR A 66 5.04 4.76 -8.31
CA TYR A 66 4.45 4.43 -7.01
C TYR A 66 2.98 4.07 -7.15
N ALA A 67 2.52 3.10 -6.37
CA ALA A 67 1.11 2.76 -6.26
C ALA A 67 0.43 3.54 -5.13
N ILE A 68 -0.83 3.92 -5.34
CA ILE A 68 -1.66 4.54 -4.29
C ILE A 68 -2.22 3.48 -3.34
N LEU A 69 -2.62 2.33 -3.85
CA LEU A 69 -3.20 1.23 -3.07
C LEU A 69 -2.27 0.02 -3.10
N LYS A 70 -2.07 -0.61 -1.94
CA LYS A 70 -1.39 -1.91 -1.79
C LYS A 70 -2.33 -2.92 -1.19
N LEU A 71 -2.48 -4.04 -1.88
CA LEU A 71 -3.20 -5.21 -1.42
C LEU A 71 -2.18 -6.19 -0.83
N SER A 72 -2.50 -6.80 0.30
CA SER A 72 -1.64 -7.76 0.99
C SER A 72 -2.46 -8.87 1.64
N CYS A 73 -1.87 -10.05 1.80
CA CYS A 73 -2.53 -11.16 2.48
C CYS A 73 -2.49 -10.99 3.99
N ALA A 74 -3.64 -11.16 4.64
CA ALA A 74 -3.74 -11.36 6.08
C ALA A 74 -3.51 -12.83 6.44
N ASN A 75 -3.20 -13.11 7.71
CA ASN A 75 -2.87 -14.46 8.19
C ASN A 75 -4.02 -15.47 7.99
N ASN A 76 -5.25 -15.00 7.91
CA ASN A 76 -6.44 -15.83 7.66
C ASN A 76 -6.73 -16.03 6.15
N GLY A 77 -5.81 -15.65 5.26
CA GLY A 77 -6.00 -15.73 3.81
C GLY A 77 -6.86 -14.61 3.21
N ALA A 78 -7.37 -13.67 4.02
CA ALA A 78 -8.12 -12.52 3.51
C ALA A 78 -7.20 -11.48 2.86
N VAL A 79 -7.78 -10.60 2.03
CA VAL A 79 -7.05 -9.50 1.39
C VAL A 79 -7.26 -8.20 2.17
N SER A 80 -6.18 -7.56 2.58
CA SER A 80 -6.15 -6.23 3.21
C SER A 80 -5.67 -5.19 2.20
N VAL A 81 -6.32 -4.02 2.15
CA VAL A 81 -5.97 -2.91 1.25
C VAL A 81 -5.46 -1.74 2.07
N LYS A 82 -4.29 -1.20 1.75
CA LYS A 82 -3.70 -0.03 2.41
C LYS A 82 -3.43 1.08 1.41
N HIS A 83 -3.44 2.34 1.84
CA HIS A 83 -3.11 3.48 0.99
C HIS A 83 -1.69 4.02 1.27
N ASN A 84 -1.10 4.67 0.26
CA ASN A 84 0.26 5.23 0.30
C ASN A 84 0.28 6.77 0.47
N VAL A 85 -0.79 7.36 0.98
CA VAL A 85 -0.95 8.83 1.06
C VAL A 85 -0.71 9.33 2.49
N ILE A 86 0.11 10.39 2.63
CA ILE A 86 0.32 11.13 3.88
C ILE A 86 -0.95 11.91 4.19
N LYS A 87 -1.45 11.75 5.42
CA LYS A 87 -2.62 12.49 5.89
C LYS A 87 -2.32 13.99 5.91
N ALA A 88 -3.14 14.78 5.21
CA ALA A 88 -3.16 16.23 5.32
C ALA A 88 -4.49 16.70 5.96
N PRO A 89 -4.49 17.81 6.74
CA PRO A 89 -5.67 18.27 7.49
C PRO A 89 -6.93 18.50 6.64
N GLU A 90 -6.76 18.95 5.39
CA GLU A 90 -7.85 19.33 4.48
C GLU A 90 -8.07 18.32 3.34
N GLN A 91 -7.42 17.15 3.40
CA GLN A 91 -7.55 16.16 2.34
C GLN A 91 -8.79 15.29 2.54
N HIS A 92 -9.78 15.53 1.69
CA HIS A 92 -10.96 14.69 1.53
C HIS A 92 -10.73 13.72 0.39
N VAL A 93 -11.21 12.48 0.55
CA VAL A 93 -11.08 11.42 -0.44
C VAL A 93 -12.46 10.87 -0.79
N SER A 94 -12.70 10.71 -2.08
CA SER A 94 -13.95 10.19 -2.64
C SER A 94 -13.68 9.17 -3.73
N ILE A 95 -14.68 8.32 -3.98
CA ILE A 95 -14.71 7.42 -5.14
C ILE A 95 -15.85 7.87 -6.04
N ASP A 96 -15.53 8.26 -7.28
CA ASP A 96 -16.50 8.80 -8.26
C ASP A 96 -17.49 9.80 -7.63
N HIS A 97 -16.96 10.80 -6.93
CA HIS A 97 -17.71 11.86 -6.22
C HIS A 97 -18.55 11.42 -5.01
N LYS A 98 -18.58 10.13 -4.67
CA LYS A 98 -19.15 9.66 -3.40
C LYS A 98 -18.08 9.70 -2.32
N GLN A 99 -18.37 10.41 -1.23
CA GLN A 99 -17.44 10.48 -0.10
C GLN A 99 -17.09 9.07 0.35
N LEU A 100 -15.79 8.77 0.43
CA LEU A 100 -15.34 7.53 1.02
C LEU A 100 -15.82 7.56 2.48
N LYS A 101 -16.62 6.56 2.90
CA LYS A 101 -17.26 6.57 4.24
C LYS A 101 -16.27 6.62 5.41
N THR A 102 -14.99 6.55 5.12
CA THR A 102 -13.87 6.61 6.07
C THR A 102 -12.85 7.62 5.58
N LYS A 103 -12.38 8.46 6.50
CA LYS A 103 -11.22 9.32 6.27
C LYS A 103 -9.98 8.41 6.12
N LEU A 104 -9.07 8.70 5.20
CA LEU A 104 -7.72 8.11 5.15
C LEU A 104 -6.89 8.60 6.36
N SER A 105 -7.39 8.36 7.57
CA SER A 105 -7.10 9.17 8.76
C SER A 105 -5.90 8.68 9.57
N GLN A 106 -5.31 7.53 9.23
CA GLN A 106 -4.19 6.95 9.95
C GLN A 106 -3.21 6.28 8.97
N PHE A 107 -1.92 6.56 9.15
CA PHE A 107 -0.84 5.84 8.49
C PHE A 107 -1.03 4.33 8.74
N ASN A 108 -0.96 3.50 7.69
CA ASN A 108 -1.23 2.06 7.70
C ASN A 108 -2.68 1.60 7.96
N TYR A 109 -3.69 2.48 7.88
CA TYR A 109 -5.08 2.03 8.00
C TYR A 109 -5.47 1.11 6.82
N SER A 110 -6.08 -0.02 7.16
CA SER A 110 -6.57 -1.00 6.20
C SER A 110 -7.98 -0.65 5.77
N LEU A 111 -8.18 -0.35 4.50
CA LEU A 111 -9.47 -0.24 3.82
C LEU A 111 -10.03 -1.66 3.57
N SER A 112 -10.39 -2.36 4.64
CA SER A 112 -10.76 -3.79 4.59
C SER A 112 -12.21 -4.10 4.99
N SER A 113 -13.07 -3.09 5.21
CA SER A 113 -14.50 -3.38 5.35
C SER A 113 -15.09 -3.81 4.01
N GLN A 114 -16.03 -4.75 4.03
CA GLN A 114 -16.68 -5.25 2.81
C GLN A 114 -17.32 -4.11 2.00
N GLU A 115 -17.85 -3.11 2.68
CA GLU A 115 -18.41 -1.93 2.04
C GLU A 115 -17.34 -1.10 1.30
N GLN A 116 -16.18 -0.84 1.91
CA GLN A 116 -15.08 -0.12 1.27
C GLN A 116 -14.55 -0.87 0.04
N ILE A 117 -14.37 -2.20 0.16
CA ILE A 117 -13.95 -3.03 -0.97
C ILE A 117 -14.97 -2.97 -2.10
N THR A 118 -16.26 -2.97 -1.77
CA THR A 118 -17.33 -2.85 -2.78
C THR A 118 -17.28 -1.49 -3.48
N GLN A 119 -17.08 -0.40 -2.72
CA GLN A 119 -16.91 0.94 -3.31
C GLN A 119 -15.69 1.00 -4.24
N LEU A 120 -14.54 0.43 -3.84
CA LEU A 120 -13.34 0.40 -4.67
C LEU A 120 -13.50 -0.45 -5.94
N LYS A 121 -14.24 -1.56 -5.88
CA LYS A 121 -14.53 -2.42 -7.03
C LYS A 121 -15.45 -1.74 -8.06
N GLN A 122 -16.38 -0.92 -7.59
CA GLN A 122 -17.36 -0.21 -8.43
C GLN A 122 -16.82 1.13 -8.95
N GLY A 123 -15.85 1.70 -8.23
CA GLY A 123 -15.25 2.99 -8.54
C GLY A 123 -14.35 3.00 -9.77
N LYS A 124 -14.35 4.11 -10.50
CA LYS A 124 -13.42 4.38 -11.59
C LYS A 124 -12.21 5.18 -11.13
N TYR A 125 -12.42 6.13 -10.22
CA TYR A 125 -11.38 7.02 -9.74
C TYR A 125 -11.39 7.18 -8.22
N LEU A 126 -10.19 7.21 -7.64
CA LEU A 126 -9.94 7.73 -6.30
C LEU A 126 -9.57 9.21 -6.41
N GLN A 127 -10.42 10.07 -5.88
CA GLN A 127 -10.32 11.53 -6.00
C GLN A 127 -9.93 12.14 -4.66
N PHE A 128 -9.08 13.16 -4.72
CA PHE A 128 -8.57 13.91 -3.59
C PHE A 128 -8.98 15.38 -3.72
N SER A 129 -9.37 16.04 -2.61
CA SER A 129 -9.69 17.48 -2.62
C SER A 129 -8.49 18.35 -2.98
N GLN A 130 -7.28 17.85 -2.74
CA GLN A 130 -6.01 18.51 -3.05
C GLN A 130 -4.98 17.46 -3.46
N GLN A 131 -3.93 17.90 -4.17
CA GLN A 131 -2.84 17.04 -4.61
C GLN A 131 -2.26 16.24 -3.41
N PRO A 132 -2.35 14.90 -3.42
CA PRO A 132 -1.84 14.08 -2.34
C PRO A 132 -0.31 14.02 -2.34
N THR A 133 0.26 13.95 -1.15
CA THR A 133 1.66 13.60 -0.95
C THR A 133 1.74 12.14 -0.54
N LEU A 134 2.57 11.36 -1.21
CA LEU A 134 2.81 9.95 -0.87
C LEU A 134 3.75 9.82 0.32
N THR A 135 3.77 8.65 0.97
CA THR A 135 4.70 8.40 2.09
C THR A 135 6.18 8.52 1.71
N ALA A 136 6.50 8.41 0.42
CA ALA A 136 7.82 8.72 -0.17
C ALA A 136 8.16 10.22 -0.20
N ASN A 137 7.33 11.09 0.37
CA ASN A 137 7.37 12.53 0.23
C ASN A 137 7.25 13.02 -1.24
N LEU A 138 6.62 12.20 -2.09
CA LEU A 138 6.33 12.54 -3.48
C LEU A 138 4.96 13.20 -3.57
N LYS A 139 4.91 14.46 -4.01
CA LYS A 139 3.65 15.15 -4.28
C LYS A 139 3.14 14.78 -5.67
N LEU A 140 1.95 14.19 -5.76
CA LEU A 140 1.34 13.87 -7.04
C LEU A 140 0.94 15.16 -7.76
N LYS A 141 1.10 15.17 -9.09
CA LYS A 141 0.64 16.28 -9.95
C LYS A 141 -0.87 16.27 -10.19
N THR A 142 -1.55 15.16 -9.87
CA THR A 142 -2.98 14.95 -10.09
C THR A 142 -3.75 14.86 -8.77
N THR A 143 -5.03 15.23 -8.82
CA THR A 143 -6.01 15.01 -7.73
C THR A 143 -6.90 13.80 -7.96
N SER A 144 -6.74 13.09 -9.09
CA SER A 144 -7.51 11.90 -9.42
C SER A 144 -6.59 10.76 -9.85
N VAL A 145 -6.87 9.57 -9.34
CA VAL A 145 -6.09 8.35 -9.58
C VAL A 145 -7.03 7.28 -10.09
N SER A 146 -6.68 6.66 -11.21
CA SER A 146 -7.48 5.57 -11.79
C SER A 146 -7.52 4.36 -10.84
N LEU A 147 -8.69 3.75 -10.70
CA LEU A 147 -8.90 2.46 -10.05
C LEU A 147 -8.95 1.30 -11.06
N GLN A 148 -8.64 1.56 -12.32
CA GLN A 148 -8.57 0.51 -13.34
C GLN A 148 -7.62 -0.61 -12.89
N GLY A 149 -8.08 -1.85 -12.99
CA GLY A 149 -7.35 -3.03 -12.52
C GLY A 149 -7.59 -3.40 -11.06
N PHE A 150 -8.28 -2.59 -10.25
CA PHE A 150 -8.52 -2.90 -8.83
C PHE A 150 -9.24 -4.24 -8.64
N THR A 151 -10.38 -4.43 -9.32
CA THR A 151 -11.19 -5.66 -9.18
C THR A 151 -10.42 -6.91 -9.59
N ALA A 152 -9.75 -6.88 -10.74
CA ALA A 152 -8.93 -8.00 -11.22
C ALA A 152 -7.79 -8.32 -10.24
N THR A 153 -7.09 -7.28 -9.76
CA THR A 153 -6.02 -7.44 -8.77
C THR A 153 -6.56 -8.03 -7.46
N TYR A 154 -7.70 -7.56 -6.97
CA TYR A 154 -8.30 -8.03 -5.72
C TYR A 154 -8.72 -9.50 -5.78
N GLU A 155 -9.40 -9.92 -6.85
CA GLU A 155 -9.82 -11.32 -7.00
C GLU A 155 -8.62 -12.26 -7.16
N ARG A 156 -7.60 -11.82 -7.92
CA ARG A 156 -6.37 -12.60 -8.06
C ARG A 156 -5.60 -12.71 -6.74
N MET A 157 -5.49 -11.61 -6.00
CA MET A 157 -4.94 -11.59 -4.65
C MET A 157 -5.68 -12.57 -3.73
N LYS A 158 -7.01 -12.61 -3.77
CA LYS A 158 -7.82 -13.53 -2.96
C LYS A 158 -7.47 -15.00 -3.23
N GLN A 159 -7.27 -15.37 -4.50
CA GLN A 159 -6.83 -16.72 -4.86
C GLN A 159 -5.42 -17.01 -4.31
N LEU A 160 -4.46 -16.10 -4.53
CA LEU A 160 -3.08 -16.25 -4.08
C LEU A 160 -2.97 -16.33 -2.55
N CYS A 161 -3.72 -15.50 -1.82
CA CYS A 161 -3.74 -15.50 -0.36
C CYS A 161 -4.37 -16.78 0.20
N ALA A 162 -5.46 -17.27 -0.40
CA ALA A 162 -6.07 -18.55 -0.02
C ALA A 162 -5.12 -19.73 -0.26
N HIS A 163 -4.41 -19.74 -1.39
CA HIS A 163 -3.39 -20.75 -1.67
C HIS A 163 -2.24 -20.68 -0.65
N SER A 164 -1.70 -19.49 -0.39
CA SER A 164 -0.63 -19.28 0.60
C SER A 164 -1.02 -19.79 2.00
N ALA A 165 -2.27 -19.55 2.41
CA ALA A 165 -2.81 -19.99 3.69
C ALA A 165 -3.18 -21.49 3.75
N GLY A 166 -3.02 -22.23 2.65
CA GLY A 166 -3.42 -23.65 2.56
C GLY A 166 -4.94 -23.87 2.54
N LEU A 167 -5.72 -22.83 2.24
CA LEU A 167 -7.18 -22.87 2.20
C LEU A 167 -7.73 -23.27 0.82
N ALA A 168 -6.91 -23.17 -0.23
CA ALA A 168 -7.30 -23.54 -1.60
C ALA A 168 -7.03 -25.02 -1.96
N MET A 169 -6.64 -25.85 -0.98
CA MET A 169 -6.42 -27.30 -1.14
C MET A 169 -7.43 -28.12 -0.31
N ARG A 170 -8.72 -27.79 -0.41
CA ARG A 170 -9.82 -28.66 0.01
C ARG A 170 -10.91 -28.63 -1.04
#